data_AF-A0A8T4N7P9-F1
#
_entry.id   AF-A0A8T4N7P9-F1
#
_cell.length_a   1.000
_cell.length_b   1.000
_cell.length_c   1.000
_cell.angle_alpha   90.00
_cell.angle_beta   90.00
_cell.angle_gamma   90.00
#
_symmetry.space_group_name_H-M   'P 1'
#
loop_
_entity.id
_entity.type
_entity.pdbx_description
1 polymer ?
#
loop_
_entity_poly.entity_id
_entity_poly.type
_entity_poly.pdbx_seq_one_letter_code
_entity_poly.pdbx_strand_id
1 'polypeptide(L)'
;MINEYKDSKEALEKLKISFFEIEKTSKFRERSENDSQKRIFDSQMRSLEKKFMGLVSEFKVLIGRIDFSKPLDPDEIERKLGEVSESLDAERKVMTKGGKLFTLKEILPNDLENETVKRIRKKRKESDKEKHEKKKKDSSYYTKISSRFFSKVSLKLLSQDSFSKMEQELIKANLNYTPVGYVSIILMTTFLSVFVAGFLFLFFLFFNFTSTLPIISRVMEPIDARFLKTFWILIVVPITTFAFMYIYPSLEKESASNAINSELPFATISMSAIAGSMMSPDRIFKILISTNEYPALKKEFTKMVNEINLYGYDLVSALKNTSKNSPSKELSELLNGLATTITSGGDLSEFFDERAETLLFNYRISQERASRTAETFMDIYISILIAAPMILMLLLIIMKISGLGVSMSFLAISLLISLVVAVVNVIFLAFLQMRRNKQ
;
A
#
# COMPACT_ATOMS: atom_id res chain seq x y z
N MET A 1 45.61 -11.41 -2.52
CA MET A 1 44.44 -10.56 -2.23
C MET A 1 43.17 -11.30 -1.82
N ILE A 2 42.47 -12.08 -2.66
CA ILE A 2 41.17 -12.69 -2.25
C ILE A 2 41.30 -13.66 -1.06
N ASN A 3 42.33 -14.52 -1.07
CA ASN A 3 42.58 -15.44 0.05
C ASN A 3 42.99 -14.68 1.32
N GLU A 4 43.88 -13.69 1.23
CA GLU A 4 44.29 -12.86 2.37
C GLU A 4 43.12 -12.05 2.95
N TYR A 5 42.19 -11.57 2.11
CA TYR A 5 40.97 -10.92 2.57
C TYR A 5 40.05 -11.90 3.29
N LYS A 6 39.87 -13.12 2.75
CA LYS A 6 39.09 -14.19 3.39
C LYS A 6 39.69 -14.58 4.74
N ASP A 7 41.00 -14.73 4.82
CA ASP A 7 41.73 -15.08 6.05
C ASP A 7 41.64 -13.95 7.09
N SER A 8 41.73 -12.69 6.67
CA SER A 8 41.52 -11.53 7.55
C SER A 8 40.09 -11.44 8.09
N LYS A 9 39.09 -11.79 7.27
CA LYS A 9 37.68 -11.82 7.67
C LYS A 9 37.40 -12.94 8.66
N GLU A 10 37.97 -14.12 8.45
CA GLU A 10 37.85 -15.25 9.36
C GLU A 10 38.54 -14.97 10.71
N ALA A 11 39.73 -14.35 10.69
CA ALA A 11 40.43 -13.91 11.89
C ALA A 11 39.63 -12.85 12.67
N LEU A 12 38.96 -11.92 11.97
CA LEU A 12 38.08 -10.93 12.59
C LEU A 12 36.85 -11.56 13.27
N GLU A 13 36.26 -12.60 12.69
CA GLU A 13 35.17 -13.33 13.35
C GLU A 13 35.66 -14.09 14.58
N LYS A 14 36.82 -14.75 14.52
CA LYS A 14 37.42 -15.42 15.69
C LYS A 14 37.71 -14.45 16.83
N LEU A 15 38.17 -13.23 16.52
CA LEU A 15 38.36 -12.16 17.50
C LEU A 15 37.05 -11.71 18.16
N LYS A 16 35.98 -11.54 17.39
CA LYS A 16 34.65 -11.18 17.92
C LYS A 16 34.10 -12.25 18.86
N ILE A 17 34.22 -13.52 18.47
CA ILE A 17 33.77 -14.65 19.29
C ILE A 17 34.58 -14.72 20.60
N SER A 18 35.91 -14.61 20.52
CA SER A 18 36.77 -14.62 21.70
C SER A 18 36.50 -13.43 22.64
N PHE A 19 36.21 -12.24 22.11
CA PHE A 19 35.82 -11.07 22.90
C PHE A 19 34.48 -11.29 23.62
N PHE A 20 33.50 -11.87 22.92
CA PHE A 20 32.20 -12.20 23.50
C PHE A 20 32.30 -13.27 24.61
N GLU A 21 33.17 -14.26 24.46
CA GLU A 21 33.42 -15.27 25.51
C GLU A 21 34.07 -14.66 26.76
N ILE A 22 35.00 -13.71 26.58
CA ILE A 22 35.62 -12.94 27.68
C ILE A 22 34.55 -12.12 28.42
N GLU A 23 33.70 -11.39 27.69
CA GLU A 23 32.63 -10.57 28.28
C GLU A 23 31.58 -11.42 29.02
N LYS A 24 31.25 -12.60 28.47
CA LYS A 24 30.33 -13.54 29.11
C LYS A 24 30.94 -14.11 30.41
N THR A 25 32.22 -14.47 30.37
CA THR A 25 32.94 -15.04 31.51
C THR A 25 33.15 -14.00 32.63
N SER A 26 33.39 -12.73 32.30
CA SER A 26 33.44 -11.65 33.30
C SER A 26 32.09 -11.44 34.00
N LYS A 27 30.98 -11.45 33.24
CA LYS A 27 29.63 -11.35 33.80
C LYS A 27 29.27 -12.52 34.72
N PHE A 28 29.75 -13.73 34.44
CA PHE A 28 29.57 -14.87 35.34
C PHE A 28 30.42 -14.77 36.61
N ARG A 29 31.63 -14.24 36.49
CA ARG A 29 32.51 -13.96 37.65
C ARG A 29 31.87 -12.95 38.61
N GLU A 30 31.30 -11.86 38.09
CA GLU A 30 30.65 -10.82 38.90
C GLU A 30 29.41 -11.33 39.67
N ARG A 31 28.72 -12.34 39.13
CA ARG A 31 27.52 -12.94 39.74
C ARG A 31 27.79 -14.10 40.69
N SER A 32 29.02 -14.58 40.79
CA SER A 32 29.36 -15.72 41.66
C SER A 32 29.66 -15.25 43.08
N GLU A 33 28.98 -15.81 44.08
CA GLU A 33 29.20 -15.48 45.50
C GLU A 33 30.31 -16.32 46.16
N ASN A 34 30.72 -17.43 45.53
CA ASN A 34 31.67 -18.40 46.09
C ASN A 34 33.12 -18.12 45.64
N ASP A 35 34.04 -17.91 46.58
CA ASP A 35 35.44 -17.57 46.30
C ASP A 35 36.19 -18.65 45.50
N SER A 36 35.83 -19.92 45.65
CA SER A 36 36.40 -21.00 44.86
C SER A 36 35.99 -20.92 43.38
N GLN A 37 34.75 -20.50 43.10
CA GLN A 37 34.24 -20.33 41.74
C GLN A 37 34.84 -19.09 41.07
N LYS A 38 35.00 -17.98 41.82
CA LYS A 38 35.68 -16.77 41.32
C LYS A 38 37.11 -17.07 40.85
N ARG A 39 37.86 -17.88 41.60
CA ARG A 39 39.23 -18.30 41.22
C ARG A 39 39.26 -19.14 39.94
N ILE A 40 38.25 -19.99 39.72
CA ILE A 40 38.11 -20.76 38.47
C ILE A 40 37.84 -19.81 37.30
N PHE A 41 36.89 -18.88 37.44
CA PHE A 41 36.61 -17.89 36.39
C PHE A 41 37.81 -16.97 36.12
N ASP A 42 38.58 -16.60 37.13
CA ASP A 42 39.84 -15.84 36.97
C ASP A 42 40.88 -16.60 36.16
N SER A 43 41.01 -17.91 36.39
CA SER A 43 41.92 -18.76 35.61
C SER A 43 41.46 -18.92 34.15
N GLN A 44 40.15 -19.06 33.93
CA GLN A 44 39.55 -19.14 32.59
C GLN A 44 39.71 -17.82 31.84
N MET A 45 39.50 -16.70 32.52
CA MET A 45 39.65 -15.36 31.95
C MET A 45 41.08 -15.10 31.48
N ARG A 46 42.09 -15.45 32.29
CA ARG A 46 43.51 -15.31 31.89
C ARG A 46 43.86 -16.18 30.69
N SER A 47 43.30 -17.39 30.59
CA SER A 47 43.48 -18.28 29.44
C SER A 47 42.85 -17.71 28.16
N LEU A 48 41.63 -17.18 28.28
CA LEU A 48 40.92 -16.52 27.17
C LEU A 48 41.63 -15.24 26.73
N GLU A 49 42.11 -14.42 27.65
CA GLU A 49 42.87 -13.19 27.36
C GLU A 49 44.18 -13.50 26.63
N LYS A 50 44.89 -14.57 27.04
CA LYS A 50 46.09 -15.03 26.35
C LYS A 50 45.79 -15.51 24.92
N LYS A 51 44.68 -16.23 24.71
CA LYS A 51 44.22 -16.63 23.36
C LYS A 51 43.82 -15.43 22.52
N PHE A 52 43.11 -14.46 23.11
CA PHE A 52 42.70 -13.23 22.44
C PHE A 52 43.91 -12.42 21.97
N MET A 53 44.91 -12.21 22.82
CA MET A 53 46.16 -11.53 22.45
C MET A 53 46.91 -12.26 21.32
N GLY A 54 46.90 -13.59 21.33
CA GLY A 54 47.41 -14.41 20.22
C GLY A 54 46.71 -14.11 18.90
N LEU A 55 45.37 -14.13 18.88
CA LEU A 55 44.56 -13.80 17.71
C LEU A 55 44.76 -12.34 17.24
N VAL A 56 44.93 -11.39 18.16
CA VAL A 56 45.20 -9.98 17.82
C VAL A 56 46.54 -9.85 17.10
N SER A 57 47.58 -10.56 17.57
CA SER A 57 48.89 -10.56 16.89
C SER A 57 48.83 -11.17 15.49
N GLU A 58 48.08 -12.27 15.32
CA GLU A 58 47.89 -12.94 14.04
C GLU A 58 47.12 -12.04 13.05
N PHE A 59 46.08 -11.37 13.53
CA PHE A 59 45.32 -10.39 12.76
C PHE A 59 46.17 -9.19 12.34
N LYS A 60 47.05 -8.68 13.23
CA LYS A 60 47.96 -7.57 12.91
C LYS A 60 48.95 -7.92 11.81
N VAL A 61 49.45 -9.17 11.79
CA VAL A 61 50.31 -9.69 10.72
C VAL A 61 49.53 -9.85 9.41
N LEU A 62 48.28 -10.32 9.46
CA LEU A 62 47.41 -10.47 8.29
C LEU A 62 47.08 -9.12 7.64
N ILE A 63 46.71 -8.11 8.42
CA ILE A 63 46.44 -6.76 7.91
C ILE A 63 47.70 -6.11 7.32
N GLY A 64 48.87 -6.34 7.93
CA GLY A 64 50.15 -5.82 7.41
C GLY A 64 50.56 -6.39 6.05
N ARG A 65 49.99 -7.53 5.63
CA ARG A 65 50.22 -8.13 4.30
C ARG A 65 49.28 -7.60 3.21
N ILE A 66 48.21 -6.89 3.60
CA ILE A 66 47.25 -6.32 2.67
C ILE A 66 47.75 -4.95 2.25
N ASP A 67 48.50 -4.90 1.14
CA ASP A 67 48.94 -3.65 0.53
C ASP A 67 47.78 -3.03 -0.28
N PHE A 68 47.11 -2.02 0.29
CA PHE A 68 45.97 -1.32 -0.33
C PHE A 68 46.38 -0.41 -1.51
N SER A 69 47.67 -0.34 -1.83
CA SER A 69 48.24 0.69 -2.72
C SER A 69 48.47 0.24 -4.17
N LYS A 70 48.39 -1.06 -4.48
CA LYS A 70 48.63 -1.55 -5.84
C LYS A 70 47.33 -1.59 -6.65
N PRO A 71 47.16 -0.77 -7.71
CA PRO A 71 46.07 -0.99 -8.65
C PRO A 71 46.22 -2.38 -9.27
N LEU A 72 45.12 -3.11 -9.39
CA LEU A 72 45.15 -4.47 -9.95
C LEU A 72 45.64 -4.43 -11.40
N ASP A 73 46.61 -5.29 -11.70
CA ASP A 73 47.21 -5.44 -13.03
C ASP A 73 46.16 -6.00 -14.01
N PRO A 74 45.78 -5.26 -15.08
CA PRO A 74 44.79 -5.71 -16.06
C PRO A 74 45.15 -7.05 -16.70
N ASP A 75 46.45 -7.32 -16.89
CA ASP A 75 46.94 -8.53 -17.55
C ASP A 75 46.80 -9.76 -16.61
N GLU A 76 46.88 -9.57 -15.29
CA GLU A 76 46.66 -10.66 -14.33
C GLU A 76 45.17 -11.03 -14.23
N ILE A 77 44.27 -10.07 -14.45
CA ILE A 77 42.82 -10.29 -14.50
C ILE A 77 42.46 -11.07 -15.76
N GLU A 78 43.02 -10.72 -16.92
CA GLU A 78 42.79 -11.44 -18.18
C GLU A 78 43.32 -12.87 -18.11
N ARG A 79 44.49 -13.06 -17.48
CA ARG A 79 45.07 -14.39 -17.27
C ARG A 79 44.24 -15.25 -16.30
N LYS A 80 43.70 -14.67 -15.22
CA LYS A 80 42.81 -15.39 -14.29
C LYS A 80 41.41 -15.64 -14.87
N LEU A 81 40.90 -14.76 -15.72
CA LEU A 81 39.68 -15.00 -16.50
C LEU A 81 39.90 -16.10 -17.55
N GLY A 82 41.09 -16.14 -18.16
CA GLY A 82 41.55 -17.20 -19.04
C GLY A 82 41.68 -18.55 -18.33
N GLU A 83 42.30 -18.59 -17.14
CA GLU A 83 42.38 -19.83 -16.32
C GLU A 83 41.01 -20.31 -15.84
N VAL A 84 40.08 -19.40 -15.53
CA VAL A 84 38.70 -19.77 -15.17
C VAL A 84 37.95 -20.32 -16.40
N SER A 85 38.18 -19.74 -17.58
CA SER A 85 37.68 -20.25 -18.87
C SER A 85 38.23 -21.64 -19.18
N GLU A 86 39.54 -21.88 -19.03
CA GLU A 86 40.16 -23.20 -19.23
C GLU A 86 39.73 -24.22 -18.17
N SER A 87 39.46 -23.80 -16.93
CA SER A 87 38.93 -24.70 -15.88
C SER A 87 37.48 -25.13 -16.10
N LEU A 88 36.77 -24.47 -17.02
CA LEU A 88 35.42 -24.78 -17.45
C LEU A 88 35.37 -25.60 -18.76
N ASP A 89 36.53 -25.91 -19.37
CA ASP A 89 36.57 -26.85 -20.49
C ASP A 89 36.29 -28.28 -20.01
N ALA A 90 35.15 -28.79 -20.47
CA ALA A 90 34.50 -30.01 -20.03
C ALA A 90 35.21 -31.33 -20.40
N GLU A 91 36.52 -31.31 -20.70
CA GLU A 91 37.24 -32.48 -21.24
C GLU A 91 38.40 -33.00 -20.37
N ARG A 92 38.68 -32.40 -19.20
CA ARG A 92 39.78 -32.89 -18.36
C ARG A 92 39.44 -34.23 -17.69
N LYS A 93 39.94 -35.31 -18.28
CA LYS A 93 39.86 -36.70 -17.79
C LYS A 93 40.71 -36.87 -16.53
N VAL A 94 40.09 -37.24 -15.40
CA VAL A 94 40.78 -37.52 -14.14
C VAL A 94 40.84 -39.03 -13.92
N MET A 95 42.04 -39.57 -13.67
CA MET A 95 42.22 -40.99 -13.34
C MET A 95 42.01 -41.25 -11.85
N THR A 96 41.24 -42.29 -11.52
CA THR A 96 41.23 -42.89 -10.18
C THR A 96 42.06 -44.18 -10.18
N LYS A 97 42.46 -44.65 -8.99
CA LYS A 97 43.41 -45.77 -8.73
C LYS A 97 43.03 -47.16 -9.31
N GLY A 98 42.02 -47.25 -10.18
CA GLY A 98 41.55 -48.48 -10.84
C GLY A 98 41.43 -48.39 -12.37
N GLY A 99 42.04 -47.39 -13.02
CA GLY A 99 42.32 -47.44 -14.46
C GLY A 99 41.15 -47.24 -15.44
N LYS A 100 40.03 -46.63 -15.03
CA LYS A 100 38.97 -46.17 -15.98
C LYS A 100 38.83 -44.65 -15.96
N LEU A 101 38.80 -44.06 -17.16
CA LEU A 101 38.62 -42.63 -17.40
C LEU A 101 37.13 -42.29 -17.41
N PHE A 102 36.73 -41.28 -16.64
CA PHE A 102 35.39 -40.68 -16.68
C PHE A 102 35.48 -39.17 -16.91
N THR A 103 34.47 -38.62 -17.58
CA THR A 103 34.29 -37.16 -17.75
C THR A 103 33.32 -36.61 -16.71
N LEU A 104 33.55 -35.38 -16.22
CA LEU A 104 32.75 -34.70 -15.17
C LEU A 104 31.23 -34.66 -15.45
N LYS A 105 30.82 -34.83 -16.71
CA LYS A 105 29.44 -34.91 -17.19
C LYS A 105 28.69 -36.18 -16.76
N GLU A 106 29.41 -37.24 -16.38
CA GLU A 106 28.80 -38.53 -15.98
C GLU A 106 28.57 -38.64 -14.46
N ILE A 107 29.14 -37.75 -13.64
CA ILE A 107 29.12 -37.86 -12.17
C ILE A 107 27.97 -37.05 -11.53
N LEU A 108 27.37 -36.10 -12.24
CA LEU A 108 26.26 -35.29 -11.73
C LEU A 108 24.90 -35.79 -12.25
N PRO A 109 23.93 -36.14 -11.37
CA PRO A 109 22.58 -36.50 -11.80
C PRO A 109 21.86 -35.29 -12.46
N ASN A 110 21.68 -35.35 -13.78
CA ASN A 110 21.06 -34.33 -14.64
C ASN A 110 19.65 -33.87 -14.23
N ASP A 111 18.96 -34.61 -13.37
CA ASP A 111 17.55 -34.35 -13.04
C ASP A 111 17.37 -33.27 -11.97
N LEU A 112 18.29 -33.17 -10.99
CA LEU A 112 18.19 -32.15 -9.94
C LEU A 112 18.50 -30.73 -10.46
N GLU A 113 19.40 -30.62 -11.44
CA GLU A 113 19.80 -29.33 -11.99
C GLU A 113 18.70 -28.74 -12.88
N ASN A 114 18.07 -29.55 -13.74
CA ASN A 114 16.99 -29.09 -14.62
C ASN A 114 15.74 -28.66 -13.85
N GLU A 115 15.34 -29.41 -12.82
CA GLU A 115 14.25 -29.03 -11.94
C GLU A 115 14.55 -27.75 -11.15
N THR A 116 15.75 -27.64 -10.58
CA THR A 116 16.14 -26.49 -9.77
C THR A 116 16.28 -25.23 -10.64
N VAL A 117 16.88 -25.35 -11.83
CA VAL A 117 16.99 -24.26 -12.81
C VAL A 117 15.61 -23.86 -13.33
N LYS A 118 14.68 -24.81 -13.53
CA LYS A 118 13.30 -24.52 -13.92
C LYS A 118 12.53 -23.82 -12.81
N ARG A 119 12.70 -24.21 -11.54
CA ARG A 119 12.13 -23.52 -10.37
C ARG A 119 12.71 -22.11 -10.22
N ILE A 120 14.03 -21.93 -10.36
CA ILE A 120 14.69 -20.62 -10.29
C ILE A 120 14.22 -19.73 -11.44
N ARG A 121 14.15 -20.22 -12.69
CA ARG A 121 13.63 -19.46 -13.84
C ARG A 121 12.15 -19.11 -13.69
N LYS A 122 11.32 -20.01 -13.14
CA LYS A 122 9.91 -19.75 -12.88
C LYS A 122 9.75 -18.65 -11.82
N LYS A 123 10.48 -18.77 -10.70
CA LYS A 123 10.49 -17.77 -9.62
C LYS A 123 11.07 -16.42 -10.09
N ARG A 124 12.06 -16.42 -10.98
CA ARG A 124 12.61 -15.21 -11.62
C ARG A 124 11.57 -14.56 -12.55
N LYS A 125 10.93 -15.34 -13.43
CA LYS A 125 9.83 -14.89 -14.30
C LYS A 125 8.63 -14.35 -13.52
N GLU A 126 8.29 -14.94 -12.37
CA GLU A 126 7.24 -14.44 -11.49
C GLU A 126 7.63 -13.11 -10.83
N SER A 127 8.86 -12.99 -10.31
CA SER A 127 9.32 -11.72 -9.73
C SER A 127 9.57 -10.62 -10.77
N ASP A 128 9.96 -10.98 -12.00
CA ASP A 128 10.09 -10.05 -13.12
C ASP A 128 8.71 -9.60 -13.62
N LYS A 129 7.70 -10.49 -13.64
CA LYS A 129 6.29 -10.11 -13.92
C LYS A 129 5.74 -9.14 -12.87
N GLU A 130 5.97 -9.38 -11.58
CA GLU A 130 5.59 -8.45 -10.51
C GLU A 130 6.32 -7.09 -10.60
N LYS A 131 7.60 -7.10 -11.00
CA LYS A 131 8.35 -5.85 -11.24
C LYS A 131 7.89 -5.12 -12.50
N HIS A 132 7.46 -5.84 -13.54
CA HIS A 132 6.95 -5.25 -14.77
C HIS A 132 5.53 -4.67 -14.62
N GLU A 133 4.67 -5.21 -13.76
CA GLU A 133 3.39 -4.58 -13.39
C GLU A 133 3.56 -3.26 -12.62
N LYS A 134 4.69 -3.07 -11.93
CA LYS A 134 5.01 -1.86 -11.16
C LYS A 134 5.76 -0.78 -11.94
N LYS A 135 6.02 -0.95 -13.25
CA LYS A 135 6.53 0.16 -14.07
C LYS A 135 5.42 1.20 -14.25
N LYS A 136 5.63 2.37 -13.62
CA LYS A 136 4.81 3.59 -13.72
C LYS A 136 4.17 3.72 -15.10
N LYS A 137 2.84 3.62 -15.14
CA LYS A 137 2.01 3.91 -16.31
C LYS A 137 2.33 5.34 -16.77
N ASP A 138 3.01 5.47 -17.90
CA ASP A 138 3.30 6.76 -18.51
C ASP A 138 2.03 7.60 -18.59
N SER A 139 2.16 8.91 -18.35
CA SER A 139 1.10 9.91 -18.47
C SER A 139 0.23 9.59 -19.69
N SER A 140 -1.04 9.25 -19.45
CA SER A 140 -2.01 8.90 -20.49
C SER A 140 -1.94 9.89 -21.64
N TYR A 141 -2.10 9.41 -22.88
CA TYR A 141 -2.12 10.26 -24.09
C TYR A 141 -3.07 11.46 -23.91
N TYR A 142 -4.20 11.23 -23.24
CA TYR A 142 -5.16 12.26 -22.87
C TYR A 142 -4.55 13.34 -21.96
N THR A 143 -3.85 12.96 -20.89
CA THR A 143 -3.18 13.90 -19.98
C THR A 143 -2.19 14.82 -20.71
N LYS A 144 -1.46 14.28 -21.69
CA LYS A 144 -0.51 15.07 -22.50
C LYS A 144 -1.22 16.08 -23.41
N ILE A 145 -2.34 15.70 -24.01
CA ILE A 145 -3.12 16.62 -24.83
C ILE A 145 -3.71 17.71 -23.95
N SER A 146 -4.35 17.33 -22.85
CA SER A 146 -4.98 18.26 -21.92
C SER A 146 -4.00 19.31 -21.41
N SER A 147 -2.79 18.91 -21.00
CA SER A 147 -1.77 19.83 -20.51
C SER A 147 -1.22 20.76 -21.59
N ARG A 148 -1.15 20.32 -22.85
CA ARG A 148 -0.76 21.21 -23.97
C ARG A 148 -1.74 22.37 -24.15
N PHE A 149 -3.04 22.11 -24.04
CA PHE A 149 -4.07 23.13 -24.24
C PHE A 149 -4.29 24.02 -23.00
N PHE A 150 -4.28 23.42 -21.81
CA PHE A 150 -4.76 24.10 -20.60
C PHE A 150 -3.71 24.39 -19.53
N SER A 151 -2.44 24.01 -19.69
CA SER A 151 -1.40 24.19 -18.66
C SER A 151 -1.32 25.62 -18.09
N LYS A 152 -1.36 26.65 -18.95
CA LYS A 152 -1.32 28.07 -18.51
C LYS A 152 -2.51 28.44 -17.62
N VAL A 153 -3.70 27.96 -17.99
CA VAL A 153 -4.94 28.20 -17.25
C VAL A 153 -4.92 27.39 -15.94
N SER A 154 -4.50 26.13 -16.00
CA SER A 154 -4.36 25.27 -14.81
C SER A 154 -3.41 25.85 -13.76
N LEU A 155 -2.26 26.40 -14.16
CA LEU A 155 -1.33 27.06 -13.24
C LEU A 155 -1.98 28.27 -12.54
N LYS A 156 -2.76 29.06 -13.29
CA LYS A 156 -3.50 30.19 -12.72
C LYS A 156 -4.60 29.74 -11.76
N LEU A 157 -5.33 28.68 -12.07
CA LEU A 157 -6.37 28.16 -11.18
C LEU A 157 -5.77 27.57 -9.90
N LEU A 158 -4.65 26.85 -9.98
CA LEU A 158 -3.97 26.29 -8.80
C LEU A 158 -3.47 27.37 -7.82
N SER A 159 -3.13 28.56 -8.33
CA SER A 159 -2.75 29.69 -7.47
C SER A 159 -3.92 30.27 -6.65
N GLN A 160 -5.17 29.89 -6.96
CA GLN A 160 -6.34 30.31 -6.20
C GLN A 160 -6.56 29.37 -5.00
N ASP A 161 -6.94 29.96 -3.86
CA ASP A 161 -7.10 29.24 -2.59
C ASP A 161 -8.09 28.05 -2.68
N SER A 162 -9.13 28.17 -3.51
CA SER A 162 -10.09 27.09 -3.75
C SER A 162 -9.43 25.82 -4.33
N PHE A 163 -8.42 25.95 -5.19
CA PHE A 163 -7.76 24.81 -5.82
C PHE A 163 -6.55 24.30 -5.03
N SER A 164 -6.00 25.11 -4.13
CA SER A 164 -4.93 24.70 -3.21
C SER A 164 -5.36 23.50 -2.35
N LYS A 165 -6.61 23.49 -1.86
CA LYS A 165 -7.16 22.35 -1.11
C LYS A 165 -7.21 21.08 -1.96
N MET A 166 -7.71 21.17 -3.19
CA MET A 166 -7.77 20.04 -4.11
C MET A 166 -6.37 19.52 -4.48
N GLU A 167 -5.39 20.40 -4.66
CA GLU A 167 -4.00 20.02 -4.88
C GLU A 167 -3.46 19.18 -3.72
N GLN A 168 -3.66 19.62 -2.48
CA GLN A 168 -3.26 18.85 -1.30
C GLN A 168 -3.97 17.49 -1.22
N GLU A 169 -5.27 17.44 -1.54
CA GLU A 169 -6.03 16.18 -1.56
C GLU A 169 -5.52 15.22 -2.63
N LEU A 170 -5.11 15.74 -3.79
CA LEU A 170 -4.58 14.95 -4.89
C LEU A 170 -3.20 14.37 -4.57
N ILE A 171 -2.33 15.15 -3.92
CA ILE A 171 -1.03 14.69 -3.42
C ILE A 171 -1.23 13.59 -2.37
N LYS A 172 -2.20 13.78 -1.46
CA LYS A 172 -2.52 12.81 -0.40
C LYS A 172 -3.17 11.54 -0.94
N ALA A 173 -3.98 11.63 -1.98
CA ALA A 173 -4.62 10.48 -2.63
C ALA A 173 -3.63 9.57 -3.38
N ASN A 174 -2.36 9.96 -3.50
CA ASN A 174 -1.32 9.21 -4.22
C ASN A 174 -1.73 8.87 -5.67
N LEU A 175 -2.45 9.80 -6.31
CA LEU A 175 -2.89 9.68 -7.69
C LEU A 175 -1.70 9.85 -8.64
N ASN A 176 -1.66 9.05 -9.71
CA ASN A 176 -0.60 9.08 -10.74
C ASN A 176 -0.71 10.29 -11.70
N TYR A 177 -1.15 11.44 -11.20
CA TYR A 177 -1.30 12.68 -11.95
C TYR A 177 -0.58 13.81 -11.24
N THR A 178 0.07 14.69 -12.00
CA THR A 178 0.55 15.94 -11.43
C THR A 178 -0.63 16.87 -11.16
N PRO A 179 -0.61 17.72 -10.12
CA PRO A 179 -1.71 18.65 -9.84
C PRO A 179 -2.10 19.49 -11.06
N VAL A 180 -1.09 20.03 -11.77
CA VAL A 180 -1.28 20.79 -13.02
C VAL A 180 -1.93 19.92 -14.09
N GLY A 181 -1.46 18.68 -14.28
CA GLY A 181 -1.98 17.75 -15.27
C GLY A 181 -3.42 17.33 -14.99
N TYR A 182 -3.79 17.18 -13.72
CA TYR A 182 -5.16 16.85 -13.32
C TYR A 182 -6.12 18.02 -13.55
N VAL A 183 -5.76 19.25 -13.16
CA VAL A 183 -6.57 20.44 -13.45
C VAL A 183 -6.73 20.63 -14.97
N SER A 184 -5.68 20.36 -15.75
CA SER A 184 -5.77 20.38 -17.22
C SER A 184 -6.77 19.35 -17.73
N ILE A 185 -6.82 18.16 -17.12
CA ILE A 185 -7.82 17.12 -17.43
C ILE A 185 -9.24 17.62 -17.10
N ILE A 186 -9.46 18.22 -15.92
CA ILE A 186 -10.78 18.78 -15.54
C ILE A 186 -11.26 19.78 -16.60
N LEU A 187 -10.38 20.69 -17.02
CA LEU A 187 -10.72 21.70 -18.02
C LEU A 187 -11.00 21.09 -19.38
N MET A 188 -10.21 20.11 -19.81
CA MET A 188 -10.42 19.42 -21.08
C MET A 188 -11.71 18.58 -21.09
N THR A 189 -12.01 17.84 -20.01
CA THR A 189 -13.25 17.06 -19.90
C THR A 189 -14.48 17.97 -19.84
N THR A 190 -14.39 19.10 -19.15
CA THR A 190 -15.45 20.10 -19.10
C THR A 190 -15.65 20.78 -20.45
N PHE A 191 -14.57 21.08 -21.17
CA PHE A 191 -14.65 21.60 -22.53
C PHE A 191 -15.35 20.61 -23.47
N LEU A 192 -14.99 19.32 -23.40
CA LEU A 192 -15.64 18.28 -24.19
C LEU A 192 -17.12 18.08 -23.82
N SER A 193 -17.46 18.22 -22.53
CA SER A 193 -18.84 18.07 -22.08
C SER A 193 -19.75 19.20 -22.57
N VAL A 194 -19.23 20.38 -22.90
CA VAL A 194 -19.99 21.45 -23.59
C VAL A 194 -20.46 21.00 -24.97
N PHE A 195 -19.63 20.29 -25.75
CA PHE A 195 -20.05 19.75 -27.05
C PHE A 195 -21.09 18.65 -26.90
N VAL A 196 -20.92 17.78 -25.90
CA VAL A 196 -21.92 16.74 -25.57
C VAL A 196 -23.24 17.38 -25.14
N ALA A 197 -23.19 18.42 -24.31
CA ALA A 197 -24.36 19.17 -23.88
C ALA A 197 -25.05 19.86 -25.06
N GLY A 198 -24.28 20.42 -26.01
CA GLY A 198 -24.82 20.99 -27.25
C GLY A 198 -25.51 19.94 -28.13
N PHE A 199 -24.90 18.77 -28.28
CA PHE A 199 -25.51 17.64 -29.00
C PHE A 199 -26.80 17.17 -28.31
N LEU A 200 -26.79 16.99 -27.00
CA LEU A 200 -27.97 16.61 -26.22
C LEU A 200 -29.07 17.67 -26.30
N PHE A 201 -28.70 18.95 -26.18
CA PHE A 201 -29.63 20.07 -26.32
C PHE A 201 -30.31 20.04 -27.70
N LEU A 202 -29.53 19.87 -28.78
CA LEU A 202 -30.08 19.78 -30.13
C LEU A 202 -30.95 18.54 -30.33
N PHE A 203 -30.55 17.40 -29.76
CA PHE A 203 -31.34 16.17 -29.78
C PHE A 203 -32.70 16.36 -29.08
N PHE A 204 -32.70 16.89 -27.85
CA PHE A 204 -33.91 17.09 -27.06
C PHE A 204 -34.81 18.24 -27.56
N LEU A 205 -34.28 19.13 -28.40
CA LEU A 205 -35.05 20.14 -29.11
C LEU A 205 -36.03 19.50 -30.10
N PHE A 206 -35.63 18.41 -30.77
CA PHE A 206 -36.43 17.76 -31.82
C PHE A 206 -37.10 16.45 -31.37
N PHE A 207 -36.55 15.76 -30.37
CA PHE A 207 -36.99 14.44 -29.94
C PHE A 207 -37.39 14.40 -28.46
N ASN A 208 -38.37 13.55 -28.12
CA ASN A 208 -38.78 13.21 -26.77
C ASN A 208 -38.53 11.72 -26.48
N PHE A 209 -38.18 11.41 -25.23
CA PHE A 209 -38.28 10.06 -24.70
C PHE A 209 -39.63 9.87 -24.03
N THR A 210 -40.38 8.85 -24.45
CA THR A 210 -41.66 8.46 -23.85
C THR A 210 -41.60 6.98 -23.44
N SER A 211 -42.26 6.63 -22.33
CA SER A 211 -42.29 5.25 -21.81
C SER A 211 -43.20 4.31 -22.62
N THR A 212 -43.93 4.82 -23.61
CA THR A 212 -44.76 4.05 -24.55
C THR A 212 -44.05 3.94 -25.89
N LEU A 213 -44.26 2.83 -26.61
CA LEU A 213 -43.71 2.65 -27.96
C LEU A 213 -44.46 3.57 -28.96
N PRO A 214 -43.76 4.30 -29.84
CA PRO A 214 -42.30 4.35 -30.02
C PRO A 214 -41.59 5.20 -28.95
N ILE A 215 -40.51 4.65 -28.38
CA ILE A 215 -39.74 5.25 -27.27
C ILE A 215 -39.21 6.65 -27.61
N ILE A 216 -38.89 6.88 -28.89
CA ILE A 216 -38.41 8.15 -29.42
C ILE A 216 -39.48 8.69 -30.37
N SER A 217 -40.08 9.81 -30.00
CA SER A 217 -41.09 10.50 -30.82
C SER A 217 -40.63 11.92 -31.16
N ARG A 218 -41.06 12.42 -32.33
CA ARG A 218 -40.77 13.80 -32.75
C ARG A 218 -41.64 14.77 -31.94
N VAL A 219 -41.03 15.83 -31.44
CA VAL A 219 -41.72 16.90 -30.71
C VAL A 219 -42.63 17.67 -31.68
N MET A 220 -43.89 17.86 -31.29
CA MET A 220 -44.86 18.72 -32.00
C MET A 220 -45.12 20.05 -31.27
N GLU A 221 -44.49 20.26 -30.12
CA GLU A 221 -44.54 21.53 -29.39
C GLU A 221 -43.87 22.67 -30.18
N PRO A 222 -44.31 23.93 -30.00
CA PRO A 222 -43.62 25.10 -30.53
C PRO A 222 -42.13 25.14 -30.11
N ILE A 223 -41.26 25.54 -31.05
CA ILE A 223 -39.80 25.51 -30.88
C ILE A 223 -39.33 26.43 -29.75
N ASP A 224 -39.98 27.57 -29.58
CA ASP A 224 -39.74 28.57 -28.53
C ASP A 224 -40.02 28.02 -27.12
N ALA A 225 -41.18 27.37 -26.94
CA ALA A 225 -41.52 26.73 -25.66
C ALA A 225 -40.53 25.60 -25.31
N ARG A 226 -40.08 24.85 -26.34
CA ARG A 226 -39.14 23.75 -26.15
C ARG A 226 -37.73 24.23 -25.84
N PHE A 227 -37.28 25.31 -26.50
CA PHE A 227 -35.99 25.93 -26.25
C PHE A 227 -35.81 26.23 -24.77
N LEU A 228 -36.80 26.89 -24.15
CA LEU A 228 -36.74 27.27 -22.73
C LEU A 228 -36.70 26.04 -21.80
N LYS A 229 -37.46 24.98 -22.13
CA LYS A 229 -37.47 23.70 -21.37
C LYS A 229 -36.17 22.91 -21.48
N THR A 230 -35.39 23.07 -22.54
CA THR A 230 -34.18 22.27 -22.80
C THR A 230 -32.89 23.06 -22.56
N PHE A 231 -32.95 24.39 -22.56
CA PHE A 231 -31.78 25.28 -22.42
C PHE A 231 -30.93 24.99 -21.17
N TRP A 232 -31.55 24.60 -20.06
CA TRP A 232 -30.83 24.27 -18.82
C TRP A 232 -29.81 23.14 -18.99
N ILE A 233 -29.99 22.23 -19.94
CA ILE A 233 -29.06 21.11 -20.21
C ILE A 233 -27.67 21.64 -20.60
N LEU A 234 -27.61 22.74 -21.35
CA LEU A 234 -26.36 23.37 -21.81
C LEU A 234 -25.50 23.85 -20.64
N ILE A 235 -26.14 24.19 -19.51
CA ILE A 235 -25.50 24.70 -18.31
C ILE A 235 -25.24 23.57 -17.31
N VAL A 236 -26.25 22.73 -17.06
CA VAL A 236 -26.18 21.70 -16.00
C VAL A 236 -25.18 20.60 -16.33
N VAL A 237 -25.08 20.15 -17.58
CA VAL A 237 -24.18 19.05 -17.94
C VAL A 237 -22.70 19.44 -17.71
N PRO A 238 -22.19 20.60 -18.21
CA PRO A 238 -20.81 21.00 -17.94
C PRO A 238 -20.54 21.27 -16.46
N ILE A 239 -21.45 21.96 -15.75
CA ILE A 239 -21.28 22.24 -14.31
C ILE A 239 -21.20 20.96 -13.51
N THR A 240 -22.10 20.01 -13.78
CA THR A 240 -22.14 18.72 -13.08
C THR A 240 -20.87 17.93 -13.36
N THR A 241 -20.42 17.89 -14.62
CA THR A 241 -19.16 17.22 -15.00
C THR A 241 -17.96 17.81 -14.25
N PHE A 242 -17.87 19.14 -14.20
CA PHE A 242 -16.82 19.85 -13.48
C PHE A 242 -16.87 19.55 -11.97
N ALA A 243 -18.06 19.62 -11.37
CA ALA A 243 -18.25 19.36 -9.94
C ALA A 243 -17.87 17.92 -9.57
N PHE A 244 -18.29 16.93 -10.35
CA PHE A 244 -17.88 15.54 -10.14
C PHE A 244 -16.37 15.36 -10.22
N MET A 245 -15.72 15.95 -11.22
CA MET A 245 -14.27 15.82 -11.38
C MET A 245 -13.50 16.59 -10.30
N TYR A 246 -14.04 17.69 -9.79
CA TYR A 246 -13.46 18.42 -8.66
C TYR A 246 -13.55 17.65 -7.34
N ILE A 247 -14.64 16.91 -7.11
CA ILE A 247 -14.87 16.12 -5.88
C ILE A 247 -14.09 14.79 -5.90
N TYR A 248 -13.81 14.25 -7.08
CA TYR A 248 -13.17 12.94 -7.25
C TYR A 248 -11.88 12.72 -6.42
N PRO A 249 -10.90 13.66 -6.37
CA PRO A 249 -9.69 13.48 -5.56
C PRO A 249 -9.98 13.33 -4.06
N SER A 250 -11.01 14.02 -3.54
CA SER A 250 -11.41 13.90 -2.14
C SER A 250 -11.94 12.50 -1.84
N LEU A 251 -12.73 11.92 -2.74
CA LEU A 251 -13.27 10.56 -2.58
C LEU A 251 -12.16 9.51 -2.60
N GLU A 252 -11.19 9.65 -3.51
CA GLU A 252 -10.05 8.74 -3.59
C GLU A 252 -9.15 8.86 -2.35
N LYS A 253 -8.90 10.08 -1.88
CA LYS A 253 -8.16 10.33 -0.64
C LYS A 253 -8.84 9.65 0.56
N GLU A 254 -10.15 9.77 0.68
CA GLU A 254 -10.92 9.16 1.77
C GLU A 254 -10.84 7.63 1.71
N SER A 255 -10.99 7.04 0.51
CA SER A 255 -10.82 5.60 0.31
C SER A 255 -9.41 5.13 0.69
N ALA A 256 -8.37 5.86 0.27
CA ALA A 256 -6.98 5.56 0.64
C ALA A 256 -6.74 5.69 2.16
N SER A 257 -7.32 6.72 2.79
CA SER A 257 -7.27 6.91 4.24
C SER A 257 -7.91 5.75 4.99
N ASN A 258 -9.09 5.30 4.55
CA ASN A 258 -9.81 4.20 5.19
C ASN A 258 -9.05 2.87 5.04
N ALA A 259 -8.48 2.60 3.87
CA ALA A 259 -7.64 1.42 3.65
C ALA A 259 -6.39 1.42 4.57
N ILE A 260 -5.72 2.57 4.70
CA ILE A 260 -4.60 2.73 5.64
C ILE A 260 -5.07 2.51 7.08
N ASN A 261 -6.16 3.16 7.49
CA ASN A 261 -6.66 3.08 8.86
C ASN A 261 -7.10 1.68 9.26
N SER A 262 -7.58 0.85 8.33
CA SER A 262 -7.89 -0.55 8.61
C SER A 262 -6.65 -1.43 8.82
N GLU A 263 -5.54 -1.11 8.16
CA GLU A 263 -4.28 -1.87 8.25
C GLU A 263 -3.40 -1.39 9.42
N LEU A 264 -3.46 -0.10 9.74
CA LEU A 264 -2.55 0.61 10.64
C LEU A 264 -2.41 -0.01 12.05
N PRO A 265 -3.50 -0.39 12.76
CA PRO A 265 -3.38 -0.98 14.08
C PRO A 265 -2.54 -2.27 14.05
N PHE A 266 -2.83 -3.16 13.09
CA PHE A 266 -2.14 -4.44 12.96
C PHE A 266 -0.69 -4.29 12.52
N ALA A 267 -0.43 -3.38 11.57
CA ALA A 267 0.93 -3.06 11.16
C ALA A 267 1.74 -2.48 12.33
N THR A 268 1.14 -1.66 13.19
CA THR A 268 1.82 -1.06 14.35
C THR A 268 2.16 -2.11 15.41
N ILE A 269 1.31 -3.12 15.63
CA ILE A 269 1.66 -4.28 16.48
C ILE A 269 2.90 -4.98 15.93
N SER A 270 2.94 -5.22 14.63
CA SER A 270 4.09 -5.80 13.96
C SER A 270 5.33 -4.91 14.08
N MET A 271 5.19 -3.57 14.03
CA MET A 271 6.28 -2.63 14.30
C MET A 271 6.79 -2.74 15.74
N SER A 272 5.90 -2.84 16.73
CA SER A 272 6.25 -3.04 18.14
C SER A 272 7.07 -4.33 18.32
N ALA A 273 6.58 -5.44 17.77
CA ALA A 273 7.27 -6.74 17.84
C ALA A 273 8.66 -6.71 17.18
N ILE A 274 8.82 -6.03 16.04
CA ILE A 274 10.11 -5.88 15.36
C ILE A 274 11.03 -4.92 16.15
N ALA A 275 10.49 -3.82 16.66
CA ALA A 275 11.25 -2.82 17.43
C ALA A 275 11.88 -3.42 18.70
N GLY A 276 11.22 -4.40 19.33
CA GLY A 276 11.78 -5.15 20.46
C GLY A 276 13.11 -5.86 20.18
N SER A 277 13.46 -6.09 18.91
CA SER A 277 14.77 -6.63 18.51
C SER A 277 15.87 -5.56 18.32
N MET A 278 15.63 -4.33 18.79
CA MET A 278 16.54 -3.17 18.70
C MET A 278 17.02 -2.86 17.27
N MET A 279 16.17 -3.13 16.28
CA MET A 279 16.45 -2.83 14.89
C MET A 279 16.28 -1.33 14.61
N SER A 280 17.06 -0.81 13.65
CA SER A 280 16.90 0.57 13.20
C SER A 280 15.51 0.79 12.57
N PRO A 281 14.88 1.97 12.76
CA PRO A 281 13.52 2.23 12.27
C PRO A 281 13.36 2.03 10.75
N ASP A 282 14.37 2.39 9.96
CA ASP A 282 14.35 2.20 8.51
C ASP A 282 14.21 0.71 8.13
N ARG A 283 14.73 -0.20 8.98
CA ARG A 283 14.66 -1.64 8.76
C ARG A 283 13.32 -2.22 9.13
N ILE A 284 12.65 -1.67 10.16
CA ILE A 284 11.27 -2.01 10.53
C ILE A 284 10.35 -1.80 9.32
N PHE A 285 10.43 -0.63 8.68
CA PHE A 285 9.64 -0.34 7.48
C PHE A 285 9.97 -1.26 6.30
N LYS A 286 11.26 -1.56 6.06
CA LYS A 286 11.68 -2.50 5.01
C LYS A 286 11.12 -3.91 5.23
N ILE A 287 11.05 -4.38 6.47
CA ILE A 287 10.45 -5.69 6.81
C ILE A 287 8.95 -5.66 6.49
N LEU A 288 8.21 -4.65 6.93
CA LEU A 288 6.77 -4.54 6.64
C LEU A 288 6.47 -4.46 5.14
N ILE A 289 7.28 -3.75 4.36
CA ILE A 289 7.13 -3.70 2.89
C ILE A 289 7.31 -5.10 2.27
N SER A 290 8.16 -5.94 2.88
CA SER A 290 8.49 -7.28 2.38
C SER A 290 7.42 -8.33 2.71
N THR A 291 6.68 -8.20 3.82
CA THR A 291 5.62 -9.17 4.19
C THR A 291 4.43 -9.13 3.22
N ASN A 292 4.19 -7.97 2.59
CA ASN A 292 3.10 -7.78 1.62
C ASN A 292 1.69 -7.96 2.24
N GLU A 293 1.58 -7.99 3.56
CA GLU A 293 0.31 -8.15 4.32
C GLU A 293 -0.51 -6.87 4.39
N TYR A 294 0.16 -5.71 4.28
CA TYR A 294 -0.45 -4.38 4.39
C TYR A 294 -0.28 -3.60 3.08
N PRO A 295 -1.10 -3.88 2.04
CA PRO A 295 -0.92 -3.30 0.71
C PRO A 295 -1.07 -1.78 0.66
N ALA A 296 -1.96 -1.17 1.47
CA ALA A 296 -2.12 0.28 1.50
C ALA A 296 -0.91 0.94 2.17
N LEU A 297 -0.50 0.44 3.34
CA LEU A 297 0.68 0.93 4.05
C LEU A 297 1.98 0.70 3.30
N LYS A 298 2.09 -0.42 2.59
CA LYS A 298 3.25 -0.73 1.74
C LYS A 298 3.52 0.39 0.74
N LYS A 299 2.49 0.99 0.14
CA LYS A 299 2.66 2.10 -0.82
C LYS A 299 3.29 3.31 -0.13
N GLU A 300 2.78 3.70 1.03
CA GLU A 300 3.27 4.84 1.80
C GLU A 300 4.68 4.60 2.37
N PHE A 301 4.94 3.43 2.94
CA PHE A 301 6.26 3.08 3.45
C PHE A 301 7.29 2.93 2.34
N THR A 302 6.92 2.40 1.17
CA THR A 302 7.82 2.36 0.01
C THR A 302 8.18 3.77 -0.44
N LYS A 303 7.23 4.71 -0.45
CA LYS A 303 7.48 6.12 -0.77
C LYS A 303 8.45 6.75 0.23
N MET A 304 8.22 6.56 1.52
CA MET A 304 9.11 7.04 2.60
C MET A 304 10.52 6.46 2.49
N VAL A 305 10.65 5.14 2.29
CA VAL A 305 11.97 4.48 2.15
C VAL A 305 12.68 4.93 0.87
N ASN A 306 11.94 5.24 -0.20
CA ASN A 306 12.50 5.83 -1.42
C ASN A 306 12.96 7.28 -1.19
N GLU A 307 12.33 8.04 -0.30
CA GLU A 307 12.82 9.37 0.08
C GLU A 307 14.21 9.33 0.71
N ILE A 308 14.48 8.29 1.49
CA ILE A 308 15.79 8.06 2.10
C ILE A 308 16.78 7.55 1.04
N ASN A 309 16.44 6.47 0.34
CA ASN A 309 17.39 5.77 -0.52
C ASN A 309 17.67 6.46 -1.87
N LEU A 310 16.68 7.18 -2.43
CA LEU A 310 16.79 7.79 -3.77
C LEU A 310 17.01 9.29 -3.71
N TYR A 311 16.34 10.00 -2.79
CA TYR A 311 16.44 11.46 -2.67
C TYR A 311 17.45 11.89 -1.59
N GLY A 312 17.98 10.96 -0.79
CA GLY A 312 18.99 11.26 0.21
C GLY A 312 18.47 12.04 1.42
N TYR A 313 17.16 12.03 1.67
CA TYR A 313 16.61 12.64 2.88
C TYR A 313 17.01 11.83 4.13
N ASP A 314 17.22 12.53 5.24
CA ASP A 314 17.36 11.87 6.54
C ASP A 314 16.03 11.23 6.96
N LEU A 315 16.11 10.22 7.83
CA LEU A 315 14.93 9.46 8.28
C LEU A 315 13.86 10.36 8.93
N VAL A 316 14.25 11.36 9.73
CA VAL A 316 13.31 12.24 10.44
C VAL A 316 12.59 13.15 9.44
N SER A 317 13.32 13.71 8.47
CA SER A 317 12.72 14.50 7.39
C SER A 317 11.80 13.65 6.51
N ALA A 318 12.20 12.42 6.16
CA ALA A 318 11.36 11.51 5.39
C ALA A 318 10.06 11.14 6.14
N LEU A 319 10.14 10.90 7.46
CA LEU A 319 8.97 10.65 8.31
C LEU A 319 8.02 11.85 8.35
N LYS A 320 8.55 13.06 8.59
CA LYS A 320 7.75 14.30 8.61
C LYS A 320 7.14 14.61 7.25
N ASN A 321 7.88 14.43 6.17
CA ASN A 321 7.39 14.67 4.82
C ASN A 321 6.31 13.64 4.43
N THR A 322 6.50 12.37 4.75
CA THR A 322 5.50 11.32 4.54
C THR A 322 4.25 11.60 5.39
N SER A 323 4.42 12.00 6.66
CA SER A 323 3.31 12.38 7.53
C SER A 323 2.48 13.53 6.94
N LYS A 324 3.12 14.62 6.50
CA LYS A 324 2.42 15.77 5.92
C LYS A 324 1.61 15.41 4.67
N ASN A 325 2.10 14.45 3.88
CA ASN A 325 1.51 14.01 2.62
C ASN A 325 0.65 12.75 2.74
N SER A 326 0.43 12.23 3.95
CA SER A 326 -0.41 11.06 4.16
C SER A 326 -1.90 11.43 4.05
N PRO A 327 -2.74 10.57 3.43
CA PRO A 327 -4.19 10.75 3.42
C PRO A 327 -4.83 10.46 4.80
N SER A 328 -4.22 9.58 5.59
CA SER A 328 -4.67 9.19 6.93
C SER A 328 -4.09 10.09 8.02
N LYS A 329 -4.96 10.54 8.93
CA LYS A 329 -4.57 11.35 10.08
C LYS A 329 -3.81 10.51 11.12
N GLU A 330 -4.28 9.30 11.37
CA GLU A 330 -3.72 8.36 12.35
C GLU A 330 -2.30 7.94 11.98
N LEU A 331 -2.06 7.69 10.68
CA LEU A 331 -0.72 7.44 10.14
C LEU A 331 0.16 8.68 10.24
N SER A 332 -0.39 9.86 9.94
CA SER A 332 0.35 11.13 10.07
C SER A 332 0.83 11.35 11.51
N GLU A 333 -0.03 11.10 12.48
CA GLU A 333 0.29 11.18 13.91
C GLU A 333 1.32 10.13 14.33
N LEU A 334 1.19 8.88 13.88
CA LEU A 334 2.17 7.82 14.15
C LEU A 334 3.57 8.22 13.64
N LEU A 335 3.68 8.66 12.39
CA LEU A 335 4.96 9.03 11.78
C LEU A 335 5.58 10.29 12.41
N ASN A 336 4.77 11.29 12.76
CA ASN A 336 5.25 12.48 13.48
C ASN A 336 5.68 12.15 14.91
N GLY A 337 4.92 11.29 15.61
CA GLY A 337 5.28 10.79 16.93
C GLY A 337 6.62 10.06 16.86
N LEU A 338 6.78 9.14 15.89
CA LEU A 338 8.01 8.39 15.69
C LEU A 338 9.20 9.32 15.39
N ALA A 339 9.02 10.32 14.52
CA ALA A 339 10.05 11.32 14.23
C ALA A 339 10.49 12.04 15.51
N THR A 340 9.55 12.38 16.39
CA THR A 340 9.81 13.04 17.67
C THR A 340 10.56 12.11 18.63
N THR A 341 10.10 10.87 18.79
CA THR A 341 10.74 9.85 19.63
C THR A 341 12.18 9.57 19.21
N ILE A 342 12.43 9.46 17.89
CA ILE A 342 13.79 9.29 17.37
C ILE A 342 14.66 10.50 17.71
N THR A 343 14.16 11.72 17.55
CA THR A 343 14.94 12.93 17.86
C THR A 343 15.21 13.12 19.36
N SER A 344 14.32 12.64 20.23
CA SER A 344 14.51 12.69 21.68
C SER A 344 15.29 11.49 22.24
N GLY A 345 15.62 10.50 21.41
CA GLY A 345 16.31 9.27 21.84
C GLY A 345 15.44 8.34 22.69
N GLY A 346 14.11 8.36 22.51
CA GLY A 346 13.18 7.51 23.25
C GLY A 346 13.19 6.05 22.80
N ASP A 347 12.57 5.18 23.59
CA ASP A 347 12.42 3.75 23.27
C ASP A 347 11.35 3.57 22.17
N LEU A 348 11.77 2.99 21.05
CA LEU A 348 10.90 2.73 19.91
C LEU A 348 9.92 1.59 20.16
N SER A 349 10.33 0.58 20.94
CA SER A 349 9.48 -0.55 21.29
C SER A 349 8.32 -0.07 22.14
N GLU A 350 8.61 0.71 23.18
CA GLU A 350 7.58 1.31 24.05
C GLU A 350 6.65 2.23 23.24
N PHE A 351 7.21 3.11 22.41
CA PHE A 351 6.42 4.01 21.55
C PHE A 351 5.44 3.25 20.63
N PHE A 352 5.92 2.20 19.94
CA PHE A 352 5.05 1.43 19.05
C PHE A 352 4.02 0.62 19.82
N ASP A 353 4.34 0.14 21.02
CA ASP A 353 3.42 -0.61 21.86
C ASP A 353 2.24 0.25 22.33
N GLU A 354 2.52 1.41 22.95
CA GLU A 354 1.50 2.37 23.38
C GLU A 354 0.63 2.84 22.20
N ARG A 355 1.26 3.10 21.05
CA ARG A 355 0.54 3.54 19.86
C ARG A 355 -0.27 2.42 19.23
N ALA A 356 0.20 1.17 19.27
CA ALA A 356 -0.56 0.01 18.82
C ALA A 356 -1.81 -0.20 19.68
N GLU A 357 -1.70 -0.09 21.01
CA GLU A 357 -2.86 -0.17 21.91
C GLU A 357 -3.90 0.90 21.61
N THR A 358 -3.44 2.16 21.46
CA THR A 358 -4.32 3.28 21.13
C THR A 358 -5.04 3.08 19.79
N LEU A 359 -4.31 2.64 18.76
CA LEU A 359 -4.87 2.40 17.43
C LEU A 359 -5.85 1.21 17.42
N LEU A 360 -5.52 0.13 18.14
CA LEU A 360 -6.41 -1.02 18.30
C LEU A 360 -7.69 -0.65 19.05
N PHE A 361 -7.58 0.15 20.12
CA PHE A 361 -8.73 0.64 20.84
C PHE A 361 -9.66 1.46 19.93
N ASN A 362 -9.10 2.43 19.20
CA ASN A 362 -9.86 3.25 18.26
C ASN A 362 -10.51 2.41 17.15
N TYR A 363 -9.80 1.40 16.64
CA TYR A 363 -10.32 0.47 15.65
C TYR A 363 -11.49 -0.37 16.18
N ARG A 364 -11.40 -0.87 17.43
CA ARG A 364 -12.51 -1.59 18.08
C ARG A 364 -13.73 -0.70 18.25
N ILE A 365 -13.54 0.55 18.69
CA ILE A 365 -14.62 1.53 18.82
C ILE A 365 -15.26 1.86 17.47
N SER A 366 -14.47 2.02 16.40
CA SER A 366 -15.05 2.25 15.06
C SER A 366 -15.85 1.05 14.57
N GLN A 367 -15.37 -0.17 14.81
CA GLN A 367 -16.09 -1.39 14.44
C GLN A 367 -17.37 -1.56 15.25
N GLU A 368 -17.36 -1.24 16.54
CA GLU A 368 -18.56 -1.26 17.37
C GLU A 368 -19.58 -0.22 16.89
N ARG A 369 -19.15 1.00 16.55
CA ARG A 369 -20.02 2.04 15.98
C ARG A 369 -20.61 1.61 14.64
N ALA A 370 -19.83 0.95 13.79
CA ALA A 370 -20.30 0.39 12.53
C ALA A 370 -21.38 -0.69 12.78
N SER A 371 -21.14 -1.60 13.72
CA SER A 371 -22.11 -2.63 14.13
C SER A 371 -23.41 -2.02 14.67
N ARG A 372 -23.32 -1.04 15.59
CA ARG A 372 -24.50 -0.34 16.13
C ARG A 372 -25.27 0.41 15.04
N THR A 373 -24.57 0.98 14.06
CA THR A 373 -25.20 1.64 12.91
C THR A 373 -25.95 0.64 12.05
N ALA A 374 -25.36 -0.53 11.80
CA ALA A 374 -26.02 -1.62 11.07
C ALA A 374 -27.25 -2.14 11.82
N GLU A 375 -27.16 -2.31 13.14
CA GLU A 375 -28.29 -2.67 14.01
C GLU A 375 -29.43 -1.66 13.91
N THR A 376 -29.12 -0.37 14.03
CA THR A 376 -30.11 0.71 13.89
C THR A 376 -30.82 0.64 12.53
N PHE A 377 -30.11 0.29 11.45
CA PHE A 377 -30.74 0.10 10.14
C PHE A 377 -31.58 -1.15 10.04
N MET A 378 -31.19 -2.25 10.70
CA MET A 378 -32.00 -3.46 10.79
C MET A 378 -33.31 -3.18 11.52
N ASP A 379 -33.26 -2.42 12.62
CA ASP A 379 -34.47 -2.03 13.37
C ASP A 379 -35.41 -1.17 12.53
N ILE A 380 -34.87 -0.18 11.80
CA ILE A 380 -35.65 0.64 10.87
C ILE A 380 -36.28 -0.23 9.78
N TYR A 381 -35.53 -1.18 9.23
CA TYR A 381 -36.02 -2.10 8.21
C TYR A 381 -37.16 -2.98 8.74
N ILE A 382 -37.00 -3.61 9.91
CA ILE A 382 -38.02 -4.47 10.51
C ILE A 382 -39.28 -3.65 10.84
N SER A 383 -39.12 -2.45 11.40
CA SER A 383 -40.25 -1.64 11.85
C SER A 383 -41.05 -1.04 10.69
N ILE A 384 -40.36 -0.39 9.74
CA ILE A 384 -41.02 0.40 8.69
C ILE A 384 -41.28 -0.44 7.44
N LEU A 385 -40.36 -1.32 7.05
CA LEU A 385 -40.46 -2.05 5.78
C LEU A 385 -41.16 -3.40 5.93
N ILE A 386 -41.18 -3.99 7.13
CA ILE A 386 -41.88 -5.25 7.40
C ILE A 386 -43.12 -5.03 8.25
N ALA A 387 -42.97 -4.55 9.49
CA ALA A 387 -44.07 -4.51 10.46
C ALA A 387 -45.19 -3.55 10.05
N ALA A 388 -44.88 -2.33 9.62
CA ALA A 388 -45.90 -1.35 9.23
C ALA A 388 -46.77 -1.82 8.03
N PRO A 389 -46.21 -2.33 6.91
CA PRO A 389 -47.01 -2.90 5.83
C PRO A 389 -47.82 -4.12 6.25
N MET A 390 -47.26 -4.98 7.12
CA MET A 390 -47.98 -6.15 7.64
C MET A 390 -49.19 -5.76 8.50
N ILE A 391 -49.03 -4.79 9.40
CA ILE A 391 -50.12 -4.27 10.23
C ILE A 391 -51.16 -3.56 9.34
N LEU A 392 -50.71 -2.75 8.38
CA LEU A 392 -51.60 -2.07 7.43
C LEU A 392 -52.40 -3.09 6.60
N MET A 393 -51.76 -4.17 6.15
CA MET A 393 -52.41 -5.27 5.44
C MET A 393 -53.48 -5.92 6.31
N LEU A 394 -53.15 -6.25 7.56
CA LEU A 394 -54.09 -6.85 8.52
C LEU A 394 -55.31 -5.93 8.73
N LEU A 395 -55.09 -4.64 8.97
CA LEU A 395 -56.16 -3.66 9.18
C LEU A 395 -57.09 -3.54 7.96
N LEU A 396 -56.52 -3.44 6.75
CA LEU A 396 -57.31 -3.33 5.52
C LEU A 396 -58.13 -4.60 5.24
N ILE A 397 -57.58 -5.78 5.55
CA ILE A 397 -58.30 -7.05 5.45
C ILE A 397 -59.46 -7.09 6.46
N ILE A 398 -59.23 -6.71 7.72
CA ILE A 398 -60.28 -6.67 8.75
C ILE A 398 -61.39 -5.70 8.36
N MET A 399 -61.05 -4.46 7.96
CA MET A 399 -62.04 -3.47 7.52
C MET A 399 -62.90 -3.98 6.37
N LYS A 400 -62.29 -4.68 5.42
CA LYS A 400 -63.00 -5.29 4.30
C LYS A 400 -63.95 -6.40 4.77
N ILE A 401 -63.50 -7.29 5.65
CA ILE A 401 -64.34 -8.39 6.18
C ILE A 401 -65.50 -7.83 7.02
N SER A 402 -65.26 -6.77 7.80
CA SER A 402 -66.27 -6.10 8.62
C SER A 402 -67.25 -5.22 7.82
N GLY A 403 -67.10 -5.11 6.50
CA GLY A 403 -67.99 -4.33 5.64
C GLY A 403 -67.82 -2.81 5.76
N LEU A 404 -66.71 -2.33 6.34
CA LEU A 404 -66.44 -0.90 6.62
C LEU A 404 -66.03 -0.09 5.37
N GLY A 405 -66.64 -0.35 4.20
CA GLY A 405 -66.57 0.55 3.05
C GLY A 405 -65.28 0.51 2.21
N VAL A 406 -64.40 -0.48 2.37
CA VAL A 406 -63.28 -0.67 1.43
C VAL A 406 -63.79 -1.37 0.17
N SER A 407 -64.05 -0.59 -0.89
CA SER A 407 -64.58 -1.08 -2.18
C SER A 407 -63.60 -1.94 -3.00
N MET A 408 -62.33 -2.01 -2.59
CA MET A 408 -61.29 -2.73 -3.31
C MET A 408 -61.37 -4.27 -3.13
N SER A 409 -61.09 -5.01 -4.21
CA SER A 409 -60.92 -6.46 -4.16
C SER A 409 -59.73 -6.86 -3.27
N PHE A 410 -59.73 -8.10 -2.74
CA PHE A 410 -58.62 -8.60 -1.90
C PHE A 410 -57.32 -8.63 -2.71
N LEU A 411 -57.43 -9.02 -3.98
CA LEU A 411 -56.35 -8.96 -4.95
C LEU A 411 -55.84 -7.52 -5.16
N ALA A 412 -56.73 -6.53 -5.21
CA ALA A 412 -56.35 -5.14 -5.40
C ALA A 412 -55.62 -4.56 -4.17
N ILE A 413 -56.09 -4.88 -2.96
CA ILE A 413 -55.43 -4.48 -1.71
C ILE A 413 -54.04 -5.12 -1.61
N SER A 414 -53.92 -6.42 -1.89
CA SER A 414 -52.64 -7.14 -1.86
C SER A 414 -51.65 -6.60 -2.89
N LEU A 415 -52.10 -6.36 -4.12
CA LEU A 415 -51.28 -5.75 -5.17
C LEU A 415 -50.80 -4.34 -4.80
N LEU A 416 -51.70 -3.51 -4.24
CA LEU A 416 -51.36 -2.15 -3.83
C LEU A 416 -50.30 -2.15 -2.72
N ILE A 417 -50.47 -2.97 -1.70
CA ILE A 417 -49.50 -3.07 -0.59
C ILE A 417 -48.18 -3.63 -1.10
N SER A 418 -48.20 -4.66 -1.95
CA SER A 418 -46.99 -5.22 -2.57
C SER A 418 -46.24 -4.17 -3.39
N LEU A 419 -46.95 -3.35 -4.17
CA LEU A 419 -46.37 -2.24 -4.93
C LEU A 419 -45.73 -1.20 -4.01
N VAL A 420 -46.44 -0.79 -2.95
CA VAL A 420 -45.92 0.18 -1.96
C VAL A 420 -44.66 -0.37 -1.29
N VAL A 421 -44.67 -1.63 -0.85
CA VAL A 421 -43.51 -2.28 -0.24
C VAL A 421 -42.33 -2.37 -1.22
N ALA A 422 -42.59 -2.68 -2.50
CA ALA A 422 -41.55 -2.72 -3.52
C ALA A 422 -40.91 -1.34 -3.72
N VAL A 423 -41.72 -0.28 -3.83
CA VAL A 423 -41.23 1.11 -3.99
C VAL A 423 -40.43 1.55 -2.76
N VAL A 424 -40.94 1.31 -1.55
CA VAL A 424 -40.25 1.68 -0.31
C VAL A 424 -38.93 0.91 -0.16
N ASN A 425 -38.88 -0.37 -0.54
CA ASN A 425 -37.64 -1.15 -0.55
C ASN A 425 -36.60 -0.56 -1.52
N VAL A 426 -37.01 -0.17 -2.73
CA VAL A 426 -36.11 0.46 -3.69
C VAL A 426 -35.55 1.77 -3.14
N ILE A 427 -36.40 2.59 -2.52
CA ILE A 427 -35.98 3.84 -1.87
C ILE A 427 -34.99 3.57 -0.72
N PHE A 428 -35.29 2.58 0.12
CA PHE A 428 -34.43 2.23 1.26
C PHE A 428 -33.07 1.69 0.80
N LEU A 429 -33.04 0.84 -0.23
CA LEU A 429 -31.79 0.34 -0.83
C LEU A 429 -30.98 1.49 -1.44
N ALA A 430 -31.61 2.40 -2.16
CA ALA A 430 -30.93 3.59 -2.71
C ALA A 430 -30.35 4.47 -1.59
N PHE A 431 -31.09 4.65 -0.50
CA PHE A 431 -30.63 5.37 0.68
C PHE A 431 -29.43 4.69 1.36
N LEU A 432 -29.49 3.36 1.56
CA LEU A 432 -28.38 2.59 2.11
C LEU A 432 -27.14 2.66 1.23
N GLN A 433 -27.29 2.56 -0.09
CA GLN A 433 -26.17 2.67 -1.02
C GLN A 433 -25.51 4.04 -0.96
N MET A 434 -26.30 5.11 -0.86
CA MET A 434 -25.78 6.47 -0.71
C MET A 434 -25.03 6.66 0.62
N ARG A 435 -25.49 6.01 1.70
CA ARG A 435 -24.82 6.07 3.00
C ARG A 435 -23.57 5.19 3.08
N ARG A 436 -23.58 4.00 2.44
CA ARG A 436 -22.40 3.13 2.34
C ARG A 436 -21.24 3.81 1.64
N ASN A 437 -21.50 4.65 0.64
CA ASN A 437 -20.44 5.39 -0.06
C ASN A 437 -19.85 6.57 0.74
N LYS A 438 -20.37 6.88 1.93
CA LYS A 438 -19.86 7.94 2.83
C LYS A 438 -19.13 7.38 4.07
N GLN A 439 -18.97 6.05 4.15
CA GLN A 439 -18.20 5.35 5.19
C GLN A 439 -17.08 4.59 4.49
#